data_AF-A0A969J3U9-F1
#
_entry.id   AF-A0A969J3U9-F1
#
_cell.length_a   1.000
_cell.length_b   1.000
_cell.length_c   1.000
_cell.angle_alpha   90.00
_cell.angle_beta   90.00
_cell.angle_gamma   90.00
#
_symmetry.space_group_name_H-M   'P 1'
#
loop_
_entity.id
_entity.type
_entity.pdbx_description
1 polymer ?
#
loop_
_entity_poly.entity_id
_entity_poly.type
_entity_poly.pdbx_seq_one_letter_code
_entity_poly.pdbx_strand_id
1 'polypeptide(L)'
;MLNLDKNSIKLGASAANKRDAIQQVGTLLVNTGHMKPDYITSMMEREKVANTYLGNGISIPHGLPKHRDLIVETGIAVLQLPVGVEWNPGETVHLVVGIAAKSDEHIEILANLTHVLGDAAAVQQLATTTDPIDIVQRLTNRQPVTQLPAERAEPDFANYVDVKIVDKAGLHARPATALVNLSKAFKSEIRVRFGNQTANAKSLVVYGINLSTLF
;
A
#
# COMPACT_ATOMS: atom_id res chain seq x y z
N MET A 1 -6.06 1.46 -16.90
CA MET A 1 -6.89 1.68 -15.71
C MET A 1 -7.02 0.35 -15.01
N LEU A 2 -6.66 0.26 -13.73
CA LEU A 2 -6.75 -0.99 -12.97
C LEU A 2 -8.22 -1.40 -12.86
N ASN A 3 -8.56 -2.60 -13.34
CA ASN A 3 -9.91 -3.16 -13.20
C ASN A 3 -9.88 -4.20 -12.07
N LEU A 4 -10.66 -4.00 -11.02
CA LEU A 4 -10.82 -4.97 -9.92
C LEU A 4 -12.20 -5.63 -10.05
N ASP A 5 -12.20 -6.90 -10.43
CA ASP A 5 -13.43 -7.70 -10.45
C ASP A 5 -13.80 -8.12 -9.02
N LYS A 6 -15.10 -8.13 -8.71
CA LYS A 6 -15.64 -8.63 -7.43
C LYS A 6 -15.22 -10.07 -7.14
N ASN A 7 -14.98 -10.88 -8.16
CA ASN A 7 -14.52 -12.27 -8.06
C ASN A 7 -13.07 -12.36 -7.57
N SER A 8 -12.30 -11.27 -7.69
CA SER A 8 -10.96 -11.14 -7.11
C SER A 8 -11.00 -10.64 -5.66
N ILE A 9 -12.17 -10.61 -5.01
CA ILE A 9 -12.34 -10.16 -3.63
C ILE A 9 -12.92 -11.29 -2.78
N LYS A 10 -12.27 -11.57 -1.66
CA LYS A 10 -12.77 -12.50 -0.64
C LYS A 10 -12.99 -11.76 0.67
N LEU A 11 -14.26 -11.53 1.00
CA LEU A 11 -14.69 -10.95 2.27
C LEU A 11 -14.74 -12.00 3.39
N GLY A 12 -14.62 -11.54 4.64
CA GLY A 12 -14.86 -12.34 5.84
C GLY A 12 -13.94 -13.56 5.98
N ALA A 13 -12.73 -13.51 5.43
CA ALA A 13 -11.81 -14.63 5.51
C ALA A 13 -11.14 -14.71 6.89
N SER A 14 -10.61 -15.89 7.18
CA SER A 14 -9.74 -16.13 8.32
C SER A 14 -8.45 -16.77 7.81
N ALA A 15 -7.33 -16.38 8.38
CA ALA A 15 -6.03 -16.97 8.08
C ALA A 15 -5.28 -17.23 9.39
N ALA A 16 -4.66 -18.41 9.48
CA ALA A 16 -3.98 -18.83 10.70
C ALA A 16 -2.70 -18.00 10.99
N ASN A 17 -2.06 -17.50 9.93
CA ASN A 17 -0.84 -16.71 9.98
C ASN A 17 -0.58 -16.01 8.64
N LYS A 18 0.47 -15.19 8.59
CA LYS A 18 0.93 -14.52 7.36
C LYS A 18 1.02 -15.45 6.15
N ARG A 19 1.63 -16.63 6.31
CA ARG A 19 1.82 -17.57 5.19
C ARG A 19 0.49 -18.07 4.64
N ASP A 20 -0.46 -18.37 5.52
CA ASP A 20 -1.81 -18.76 5.09
C ASP A 20 -2.50 -17.61 4.33
N ALA A 21 -2.41 -16.37 4.83
CA ALA A 21 -2.99 -15.22 4.15
C ALA A 21 -2.40 -14.97 2.74
N ILE A 22 -1.07 -15.08 2.59
CA ILE A 22 -0.39 -14.98 1.28
C ILE A 22 -0.82 -16.13 0.36
N GLN A 23 -0.99 -17.34 0.89
CA GLN A 23 -1.45 -18.49 0.11
C GLN A 23 -2.88 -18.26 -0.38
N GLN A 24 -3.79 -17.79 0.47
CA GLN A 24 -5.19 -17.54 0.12
C GLN A 24 -5.34 -16.46 -0.95
N VAL A 25 -4.68 -15.31 -0.80
CA VAL A 25 -4.74 -14.24 -1.81
C VAL A 25 -4.05 -14.64 -3.12
N GLY A 26 -2.98 -15.44 -3.03
CA GLY A 26 -2.32 -16.01 -4.20
C GLY A 26 -3.22 -16.99 -4.95
N THR A 27 -3.91 -17.88 -4.24
CA THR A 27 -4.90 -18.79 -4.83
C THR A 27 -6.03 -18.00 -5.51
N LEU A 28 -6.44 -16.86 -4.93
CA LEU A 28 -7.45 -15.99 -5.55
C LEU A 28 -6.98 -15.43 -6.90
N LEU A 29 -5.75 -14.91 -6.98
CA LEU A 29 -5.14 -14.44 -8.24
C LEU A 29 -4.98 -15.54 -9.30
N VAL A 30 -4.72 -16.78 -8.87
CA VAL A 30 -4.65 -17.95 -9.77
C VAL A 30 -6.04 -18.27 -10.32
N ASN A 31 -7.05 -18.33 -9.44
CA ASN A 31 -8.41 -18.69 -9.81
C ASN A 31 -9.06 -17.65 -10.74
N THR A 32 -8.66 -16.39 -10.63
CA THR A 32 -9.13 -15.31 -11.52
C THR A 32 -8.25 -15.14 -12.76
N GLY A 33 -7.23 -15.99 -12.95
CA GLY A 33 -6.47 -16.09 -14.20
C GLY A 33 -5.31 -15.11 -14.34
N HIS A 34 -4.90 -14.41 -13.29
CA HIS A 34 -3.83 -13.41 -13.36
C HIS A 34 -2.42 -14.03 -13.34
N MET A 35 -2.24 -15.20 -12.74
CA MET A 35 -0.93 -15.84 -12.61
C MET A 35 -1.01 -17.36 -12.51
N LYS A 36 0.12 -18.02 -12.79
CA LYS A 36 0.28 -19.46 -12.59
C LYS A 36 0.45 -19.80 -11.10
N PRO A 37 0.05 -21.01 -10.64
CA PRO A 37 0.17 -21.44 -9.25
C PRO A 37 1.57 -21.27 -8.64
N ASP A 38 2.62 -21.53 -9.43
CA ASP A 38 4.01 -21.46 -9.00
C ASP A 38 4.42 -20.06 -8.52
N TYR A 39 3.73 -19.00 -8.97
CA TYR A 39 4.03 -17.63 -8.55
C TYR A 39 3.71 -17.38 -7.07
N ILE A 40 2.85 -18.19 -6.44
CA ILE A 40 2.58 -18.11 -5.00
C ILE A 40 3.86 -18.37 -4.20
N THR A 41 4.68 -19.34 -4.63
CA THR A 41 6.00 -19.59 -4.03
C THR A 41 6.88 -18.34 -4.14
N SER A 42 6.83 -17.65 -5.28
CA SER A 42 7.56 -16.39 -5.44
C SER A 42 7.10 -15.29 -4.49
N MET A 43 5.80 -15.20 -4.18
CA MET A 43 5.26 -14.22 -3.22
C MET A 43 5.80 -14.52 -1.82
N MET A 44 5.86 -15.80 -1.44
CA MET A 44 6.43 -16.23 -0.15
C MET A 44 7.93 -15.92 -0.07
N GLU A 45 8.68 -16.16 -1.15
CA GLU A 45 10.10 -15.83 -1.21
C GLU A 45 10.33 -14.33 -1.08
N ARG A 46 9.52 -13.51 -1.77
CA ARG A 46 9.61 -12.06 -1.69
C ARG A 46 9.40 -11.55 -0.27
N GLU A 47 8.37 -12.05 0.41
CA GLU A 47 8.06 -11.64 1.79
C GLU A 47 9.21 -11.92 2.77
N LYS A 48 10.02 -12.95 2.53
CA LYS A 48 11.22 -13.25 3.35
C LYS A 48 12.35 -12.25 3.14
N VAL A 49 12.44 -11.64 1.96
CA VAL A 49 13.50 -10.68 1.60
C VAL A 49 13.17 -9.29 2.14
N ALA A 50 11.91 -8.87 2.02
CA ALA A 50 11.44 -7.60 2.52
C ALA A 50 9.95 -7.72 2.88
N ASN A 51 9.57 -7.08 4.00
CA ASN A 51 8.18 -7.03 4.42
C ASN A 51 7.31 -6.36 3.33
N THR A 52 6.07 -6.82 3.21
CA THR A 52 5.06 -6.20 2.33
C THR A 52 3.97 -5.47 3.10
N TYR A 53 4.16 -5.27 4.41
CA TYR A 53 3.30 -4.43 5.23
C TYR A 53 3.50 -2.96 4.86
N LEU A 54 2.41 -2.23 4.60
CA LEU A 54 2.46 -0.81 4.22
C LEU A 54 2.06 0.14 5.36
N GLY A 55 1.51 -0.38 6.45
CA GLY A 55 0.89 0.42 7.50
C GLY A 55 -0.62 0.27 7.54
N ASN A 56 -1.22 0.74 8.64
CA ASN A 56 -2.66 0.81 8.86
C ASN A 56 -3.41 -0.48 8.49
N GLY A 57 -2.85 -1.64 8.81
CA GLY A 57 -3.54 -2.91 8.58
C GLY A 57 -3.58 -3.41 7.14
N ILE A 58 -2.74 -2.89 6.24
CA ILE A 58 -2.69 -3.32 4.85
C ILE A 58 -1.34 -3.95 4.50
N SER A 59 -1.36 -5.08 3.79
CA SER A 59 -0.19 -5.67 3.14
C SER A 59 -0.39 -5.85 1.63
N ILE A 60 0.73 -5.89 0.90
CA ILE A 60 0.76 -5.97 -0.58
C ILE A 60 1.63 -7.13 -1.09
N PRO A 61 1.34 -8.39 -0.75
CA PRO A 61 2.17 -9.50 -1.18
C PRO A 61 2.24 -9.56 -2.72
N HIS A 62 3.45 -9.67 -3.22
CA HIS A 62 3.78 -9.77 -4.64
C HIS A 62 5.05 -10.60 -4.82
N GLY A 63 5.27 -11.13 -6.02
CA GLY A 63 6.43 -11.98 -6.31
C GLY A 63 7.75 -11.23 -6.50
N LEU A 64 8.78 -12.00 -6.86
CA LEU A 64 10.10 -11.50 -7.23
C LEU A 64 10.11 -11.17 -8.73
N PRO A 65 10.83 -10.12 -9.16
CA PRO A 65 10.91 -9.76 -10.59
C PRO A 65 11.38 -10.89 -11.51
N LYS A 66 12.22 -11.80 -11.01
CA LYS A 66 12.75 -12.94 -11.78
C LYS A 66 11.72 -13.99 -12.20
N HIS A 67 10.50 -13.96 -11.64
CA HIS A 67 9.44 -14.92 -11.93
C HIS A 67 8.25 -14.28 -12.68
N ARG A 68 8.44 -13.09 -13.28
CA ARG A 68 7.39 -12.34 -14.01
C ARG A 68 6.77 -13.12 -15.17
N ASP A 69 7.49 -14.08 -15.74
CA ASP A 69 7.03 -15.00 -16.80
C ASP A 69 5.86 -15.90 -16.36
N LEU A 70 5.63 -16.03 -15.05
CA LEU A 70 4.48 -16.75 -14.49
C LEU A 70 3.22 -15.88 -14.37
N ILE A 71 3.32 -14.57 -14.65
CA ILE A 71 2.17 -13.66 -14.69
C ILE A 71 1.48 -13.77 -16.05
N VAL A 72 0.20 -14.15 -16.03
CA VAL A 72 -0.65 -14.27 -17.22
C VAL A 72 -1.22 -12.90 -17.60
N GLU A 73 -1.67 -12.14 -16.60
CA GLU A 73 -2.25 -10.80 -16.76
C GLU A 73 -1.98 -9.96 -15.51
N THR A 74 -1.74 -8.66 -15.68
CA THR A 74 -1.63 -7.75 -14.54
C THR A 74 -3.00 -7.65 -13.85
N GLY A 75 -3.02 -7.86 -12.54
CA GLY A 75 -4.25 -7.87 -11.77
C GLY A 75 -4.01 -7.82 -10.28
N ILE A 76 -5.08 -7.56 -9.54
CA ILE A 76 -5.08 -7.52 -8.08
C ILE A 76 -6.16 -8.42 -7.52
N ALA A 77 -5.90 -8.94 -6.33
CA ALA A 77 -6.90 -9.64 -5.52
C ALA A 77 -6.85 -9.14 -4.08
N VAL A 78 -8.00 -9.16 -3.41
CA VAL A 78 -8.14 -8.65 -2.05
C VAL A 78 -8.71 -9.74 -1.15
N LEU A 79 -7.98 -10.03 -0.07
CA LEU A 79 -8.44 -10.88 1.02
C LEU A 79 -8.68 -10.00 2.25
N GLN A 80 -9.93 -9.93 2.70
CA GLN A 80 -10.31 -9.23 3.93
C GLN A 80 -10.28 -10.19 5.10
N LEU A 81 -9.61 -9.78 6.17
CA LEU A 81 -9.41 -10.52 7.42
C LEU A 81 -9.99 -9.69 8.57
N PRO A 82 -11.30 -9.78 8.89
CA PRO A 82 -11.92 -8.93 9.91
C PRO A 82 -11.27 -9.05 11.29
N VAL A 83 -10.88 -10.27 11.69
CA VAL A 83 -10.17 -10.52 12.96
C VAL A 83 -8.72 -10.02 12.93
N GLY A 84 -8.16 -9.85 11.72
CA GLY A 84 -6.77 -9.50 11.50
C GLY A 84 -5.82 -10.69 11.68
N VAL A 85 -4.63 -10.55 11.10
CA VAL A 85 -3.52 -11.50 11.23
C VAL A 85 -2.27 -10.74 11.59
N GLU A 86 -1.55 -11.20 12.61
CA GLU A 86 -0.22 -10.67 12.91
C GLU A 86 0.71 -10.92 11.72
N TRP A 87 1.19 -9.82 11.15
CA TRP A 87 2.10 -9.83 10.02
C TRP A 87 3.54 -9.80 10.52
N ASN A 88 3.89 -8.86 11.38
CA ASN A 88 5.17 -8.82 12.09
C ASN A 88 4.91 -8.46 13.55
N PRO A 89 5.89 -8.55 14.46
CA PRO A 89 5.70 -8.21 15.86
C PRO A 89 5.05 -6.83 16.04
N GLY A 90 3.80 -6.81 16.51
CA GLY A 90 3.02 -5.59 16.74
C GLY A 90 2.34 -4.98 15.49
N GLU A 91 2.42 -5.63 14.34
CA GLU A 91 1.77 -5.21 13.08
C GLU A 91 0.67 -6.21 12.70
N THR A 92 -0.59 -5.79 12.81
CA THR A 92 -1.75 -6.60 12.40
C THR A 92 -2.27 -6.17 11.05
N VAL A 93 -2.58 -7.11 10.16
CA VAL A 93 -3.13 -6.88 8.82
C VAL A 93 -4.58 -7.34 8.74
N HIS A 94 -5.45 -6.48 8.20
CA HIS A 94 -6.87 -6.74 7.94
C HIS A 94 -7.21 -6.77 6.45
N LEU A 95 -6.38 -6.18 5.59
CA LEU A 95 -6.54 -6.23 4.14
C LEU A 95 -5.23 -6.70 3.50
N VAL A 96 -5.30 -7.82 2.80
CA VAL A 96 -4.18 -8.34 2.02
C VAL A 96 -4.48 -8.10 0.55
N VAL A 97 -3.70 -7.24 -0.10
CA VAL A 97 -3.86 -6.87 -1.51
C VAL A 97 -2.78 -7.55 -2.32
N GLY A 98 -3.10 -8.74 -2.85
CA GLY A 98 -2.19 -9.50 -3.70
C GLY A 98 -2.03 -8.83 -5.06
N ILE A 99 -0.79 -8.73 -5.55
CA ILE A 99 -0.48 -8.08 -6.82
C ILE A 99 0.24 -9.04 -7.77
N ALA A 100 -0.37 -9.26 -8.93
CA ALA A 100 0.24 -9.86 -10.12
C ALA A 100 0.54 -8.74 -11.11
N ALA A 101 1.81 -8.50 -11.46
CA ALA A 101 2.18 -7.42 -12.38
C ALA A 101 3.27 -7.86 -13.36
N LYS A 102 3.03 -7.67 -14.66
CA LYS A 102 4.00 -7.99 -15.72
C LYS A 102 5.17 -7.01 -15.76
N SER A 103 4.94 -5.79 -15.29
CA SER A 103 5.91 -4.70 -15.33
C SER A 103 5.88 -3.92 -14.00
N ASP A 104 6.33 -2.68 -14.04
CA ASP A 104 6.30 -1.79 -12.87
C ASP A 104 4.89 -1.19 -12.62
N GLU A 105 3.85 -1.74 -13.25
CA GLU A 105 2.42 -1.42 -13.02
C GLU A 105 1.98 -1.57 -11.55
N HIS A 106 2.71 -2.34 -10.75
CA HIS A 106 2.50 -2.36 -9.30
C HIS A 106 2.64 -0.96 -8.68
N ILE A 107 3.42 -0.04 -9.26
CA ILE A 107 3.57 1.34 -8.81
C ILE A 107 2.26 2.13 -8.92
N GLU A 108 1.48 1.93 -10.00
CA GLU A 108 0.17 2.58 -10.14
C GLU A 108 -0.83 2.05 -9.09
N ILE A 109 -0.78 0.75 -8.82
CA ILE A 109 -1.58 0.10 -7.76
C ILE A 109 -1.19 0.67 -6.39
N LEU A 110 0.11 0.81 -6.14
CA LEU A 110 0.62 1.45 -4.92
C LEU A 110 0.07 2.86 -4.78
N ALA A 111 0.14 3.69 -5.83
CA ALA A 111 -0.39 5.05 -5.78
C ALA A 111 -1.86 5.09 -5.36
N ASN A 112 -2.71 4.20 -5.89
CA ASN A 112 -4.12 4.13 -5.47
C ASN A 112 -4.27 3.68 -4.00
N LEU A 113 -3.48 2.69 -3.56
CA LEU A 113 -3.49 2.20 -2.18
C LEU A 113 -3.07 3.27 -1.17
N THR A 114 -2.21 4.21 -1.56
CA THR A 114 -1.76 5.26 -0.62
C THR A 114 -2.88 6.16 -0.13
N HIS A 115 -3.91 6.42 -0.92
CA HIS A 115 -5.05 7.19 -0.44
C HIS A 115 -5.81 6.44 0.67
N VAL A 116 -6.05 5.13 0.46
CA VAL A 116 -6.71 4.28 1.45
C VAL A 116 -5.88 4.16 2.71
N LEU A 117 -4.56 4.01 2.59
CA LEU A 117 -3.64 4.01 3.73
C LEU A 117 -3.68 5.32 4.52
N GLY A 118 -3.95 6.47 3.88
CA GLY A 118 -4.02 7.77 4.54
C GLY A 118 -5.26 7.98 5.40
N ASP A 119 -6.29 7.15 5.19
CA ASP A 119 -7.58 7.26 5.87
C ASP A 119 -7.82 6.03 6.74
N ALA A 120 -7.46 6.14 8.02
CA ALA A 120 -7.65 5.05 8.98
C ALA A 120 -9.12 4.64 9.14
N ALA A 121 -10.07 5.57 8.95
CA ALA A 121 -11.49 5.27 9.01
C ALA A 121 -11.91 4.45 7.78
N ALA A 122 -11.40 4.79 6.59
CA ALA A 122 -11.61 3.99 5.39
C ALA A 122 -11.04 2.57 5.53
N VAL A 123 -9.84 2.40 6.10
CA VAL A 123 -9.29 1.06 6.36
C VAL A 123 -10.18 0.28 7.32
N GLN A 124 -10.63 0.89 8.42
CA GLN A 124 -11.53 0.20 9.38
C GLN A 124 -12.85 -0.21 8.74
N GLN A 125 -13.42 0.66 7.88
CA GLN A 125 -14.61 0.32 7.09
C GLN A 125 -14.32 -0.87 6.18
N LEU A 126 -13.24 -0.84 5.40
CA LEU A 126 -12.88 -1.90 4.47
C LEU A 126 -12.52 -3.21 5.18
N ALA A 127 -11.98 -3.16 6.40
CA ALA A 127 -11.66 -4.33 7.20
C ALA A 127 -12.91 -5.12 7.62
N THR A 128 -14.08 -4.48 7.67
CA THR A 128 -15.32 -5.06 8.20
C THR A 128 -16.52 -5.00 7.25
N THR A 129 -16.37 -4.36 6.08
CA THR A 129 -17.44 -4.27 5.07
C THR A 129 -17.92 -5.66 4.63
N THR A 130 -19.23 -5.76 4.39
CA THR A 130 -19.89 -6.94 3.83
C THR A 130 -20.19 -6.77 2.34
N ASP A 131 -19.86 -5.61 1.74
CA ASP A 131 -20.07 -5.34 0.33
C ASP A 131 -18.72 -5.25 -0.41
N PRO A 132 -18.41 -6.17 -1.35
CA PRO A 132 -17.16 -6.13 -2.10
C PRO A 132 -17.06 -4.88 -2.99
N ILE A 133 -18.19 -4.24 -3.31
CA ILE A 133 -18.22 -3.00 -4.09
C ILE A 133 -17.55 -1.85 -3.32
N ASP A 134 -17.61 -1.82 -2.00
CA ASP A 134 -16.87 -0.83 -1.19
C ASP A 134 -15.37 -0.90 -1.47
N ILE A 135 -14.81 -2.11 -1.49
CA ILE A 135 -13.39 -2.36 -1.78
C ILE A 135 -13.08 -1.98 -3.23
N VAL A 136 -13.92 -2.37 -4.19
CA VAL A 136 -13.75 -1.97 -5.61
C VAL A 136 -13.68 -0.46 -5.70
N GLN A 137 -14.70 0.24 -5.22
CA GLN A 137 -14.77 1.69 -5.29
C GLN A 137 -13.57 2.36 -4.61
N ARG A 138 -13.17 1.91 -3.42
CA ARG A 138 -12.03 2.52 -2.72
C ARG A 138 -10.68 2.28 -3.39
N LEU A 139 -10.50 1.13 -4.07
CA LEU A 139 -9.23 0.79 -4.72
C LEU A 139 -9.13 1.23 -6.19
N THR A 140 -10.26 1.40 -6.88
CA THR A 140 -10.29 1.76 -8.31
C THR A 140 -10.77 3.18 -8.58
N ASN A 141 -11.56 3.79 -7.69
CA ASN A 141 -11.87 5.20 -7.87
C ASN A 141 -10.63 5.99 -7.52
N ARG A 142 -9.96 6.49 -8.57
CA ARG A 142 -9.26 7.75 -8.48
C ARG A 142 -10.30 8.79 -8.06
N GLN A 143 -10.41 9.02 -6.76
CA GLN A 143 -10.48 10.41 -6.37
C GLN A 143 -9.23 11.03 -7.02
N PRO A 144 -9.33 12.15 -7.76
CA PRO A 144 -8.17 13.02 -7.87
C PRO A 144 -7.55 13.05 -6.49
N VAL A 145 -6.23 13.02 -6.36
CA VAL A 145 -5.65 13.60 -5.15
C VAL A 145 -6.33 14.96 -5.11
N THR A 146 -7.32 15.13 -4.24
CA THR A 146 -7.84 16.43 -3.95
C THR A 146 -6.57 17.03 -3.41
N GLN A 147 -5.92 17.86 -4.24
CA GLN A 147 -5.16 18.96 -3.71
C GLN A 147 -6.07 19.45 -2.60
N LEU A 148 -5.62 19.28 -1.34
CA LEU A 148 -6.22 20.02 -0.24
C LEU A 148 -6.48 21.41 -0.82
N PRO A 149 -7.76 21.81 -0.97
CA PRO A 149 -8.16 22.82 -1.93
C PRO A 149 -7.32 24.05 -1.69
N ALA A 150 -6.29 24.29 -2.54
CA ALA A 150 -5.11 25.11 -2.26
C ALA A 150 -5.29 25.99 -1.03
N GLU A 151 -5.20 25.37 0.16
CA GLU A 151 -5.61 26.06 1.38
C GLU A 151 -4.38 26.86 1.71
N ARG A 152 -4.40 28.13 1.27
CA ARG A 152 -3.33 29.14 1.35
C ARG A 152 -2.05 28.54 1.93
N ALA A 153 -1.10 28.15 1.06
CA ALA A 153 0.17 27.52 1.44
C ALA A 153 0.62 28.05 2.80
N GLU A 154 0.43 27.24 3.84
CA GLU A 154 0.69 27.73 5.19
C GLU A 154 2.17 28.10 5.27
N PRO A 155 2.50 29.25 5.90
CA PRO A 155 3.88 29.66 6.03
C PRO A 155 4.69 28.55 6.70
N ASP A 156 5.96 28.45 6.34
CA ASP A 156 6.86 27.53 7.05
C ASP A 156 6.88 27.83 8.53
N PHE A 157 7.09 26.78 9.32
CA PHE A 157 7.37 26.95 10.73
C PHE A 157 8.62 27.80 10.91
N ALA A 158 8.66 28.55 12.01
CA ALA A 158 9.83 29.36 12.37
C ALA A 158 11.14 28.55 12.42
N ASN A 159 11.03 27.26 12.74
CA ASN A 159 12.14 26.31 12.69
C ASN A 159 11.93 25.35 11.52
N TYR A 160 12.76 25.49 10.48
CA TYR A 160 12.80 24.58 9.34
C TYR A 160 14.24 24.34 8.88
N VAL A 161 14.42 23.29 8.08
CA VAL A 161 15.69 22.99 7.41
C VAL A 161 15.39 22.45 6.02
N ASP A 162 16.16 22.91 5.03
CA ASP A 162 16.13 22.35 3.68
C ASP A 162 17.05 21.14 3.60
N VAL A 163 16.50 20.01 3.15
CA VAL A 163 17.25 18.76 3.00
C VAL A 163 17.21 18.33 1.55
N LYS A 164 18.40 18.16 0.94
CA LYS A 164 18.53 17.55 -0.38
C LYS A 164 18.62 16.04 -0.25
N ILE A 165 17.64 15.34 -0.82
CA ILE A 165 17.70 13.89 -0.96
C ILE A 165 18.54 13.56 -2.20
N VAL A 166 19.59 12.78 -2.02
CA VAL A 166 20.56 12.43 -3.07
C VAL A 166 20.21 11.14 -3.82
N ASP A 167 19.34 10.31 -3.25
CA ASP A 167 18.86 9.09 -3.89
C ASP A 167 17.89 9.42 -5.03
N LYS A 168 18.14 8.86 -6.22
CA LYS A 168 17.30 9.07 -7.41
C LYS A 168 15.87 8.55 -7.24
N ALA A 169 15.67 7.58 -6.35
CA ALA A 169 14.38 6.99 -6.06
C ALA A 169 13.63 7.75 -4.94
N GLY A 170 14.31 8.70 -4.28
CA GLY A 170 13.69 9.68 -3.41
C GLY A 170 13.32 9.22 -2.01
N LEU A 171 12.39 9.95 -1.39
CA LEU A 171 11.83 9.62 -0.08
C LEU A 171 10.80 8.48 -0.19
N HIS A 172 11.14 7.38 -0.86
CA HIS A 172 10.21 6.28 -1.08
C HIS A 172 10.10 5.34 0.13
N ALA A 173 9.17 4.39 0.09
CA ALA A 173 8.91 3.34 1.09
C ALA A 173 9.94 3.25 2.25
N ARG A 174 11.17 2.79 2.00
CA ARG A 174 12.20 2.63 3.05
C ARG A 174 12.61 3.94 3.77
N PRO A 175 13.23 4.96 3.11
CA PRO A 175 13.57 6.23 3.75
C PRO A 175 12.35 7.00 4.26
N ALA A 176 11.16 6.86 3.64
CA ALA A 176 9.92 7.40 4.19
C ALA A 176 9.56 6.77 5.53
N THR A 177 9.55 5.44 5.62
CA THR A 177 9.29 4.70 6.87
C THR A 177 10.30 5.06 7.96
N ALA A 178 11.58 5.21 7.61
CA ALA A 178 12.59 5.65 8.56
C ALA A 178 12.28 7.05 9.12
N LEU A 179 11.91 8.00 8.25
CA LEU A 179 11.52 9.34 8.66
C LEU A 179 10.25 9.35 9.52
N VAL A 180 9.25 8.53 9.20
CA VAL A 180 8.02 8.38 10.00
C VAL A 180 8.33 7.88 11.40
N ASN A 181 9.10 6.80 11.49
CA ASN A 181 9.45 6.19 12.77
C ASN A 181 10.26 7.16 13.64
N LEU A 182 11.19 7.89 13.04
CA LEU A 182 11.92 8.94 13.74
C LEU A 182 11.00 10.07 14.20
N SER A 183 10.11 10.55 13.33
CA SER A 183 9.21 11.68 13.62
C SER A 183 8.24 11.37 14.77
N LYS A 184 7.80 10.11 14.91
CA LYS A 184 6.93 9.66 16.01
C LYS A 184 7.59 9.77 17.39
N ALA A 185 8.93 9.80 17.47
CA ALA A 185 9.65 9.98 18.72
C ALA A 185 9.50 11.41 19.30
N PHE A 186 9.08 12.37 18.48
CA PHE A 186 8.94 13.77 18.89
C PHE A 186 7.48 14.12 19.21
N LYS A 187 7.26 15.00 20.19
CA LYS A 187 5.92 15.52 20.50
C LYS A 187 5.48 16.65 19.56
N SER A 188 6.43 17.40 19.01
CA SER A 188 6.20 18.53 18.09
C SER A 188 5.49 18.11 16.80
N GLU A 189 4.79 19.04 16.16
CA GLU A 189 4.38 18.87 14.77
C GLU A 189 5.64 18.89 13.89
N ILE A 190 5.74 17.94 12.96
CA ILE A 190 6.82 17.89 11.98
C ILE A 190 6.15 17.82 10.62
N ARG A 191 6.44 18.79 9.76
CA ARG A 191 5.87 18.93 8.42
C ARG A 191 6.99 18.80 7.39
N VAL A 192 6.76 17.99 6.37
CA VAL A 192 7.64 17.91 5.19
C VAL A 192 6.98 18.70 4.07
N ARG A 193 7.75 19.53 3.37
CA ARG A 193 7.30 20.23 2.17
C ARG A 193 8.14 19.86 0.97
N PHE A 194 7.50 19.70 -0.18
CA PHE A 194 8.15 19.70 -1.48
C PHE A 194 7.33 20.50 -2.49
N GLY A 195 7.93 21.57 -3.03
CA GLY A 195 7.19 22.54 -3.83
C GLY A 195 5.98 23.08 -3.06
N ASN A 196 4.78 22.90 -3.61
CA ASN A 196 3.52 23.32 -2.99
C ASN A 196 2.84 22.23 -2.15
N GLN A 197 3.45 21.05 -2.04
CA GLN A 197 2.88 19.93 -1.31
C GLN A 197 3.45 19.86 0.10
N THR A 198 2.59 19.66 1.10
CA THR A 198 2.97 19.47 2.49
C THR A 198 2.39 18.18 3.04
N ALA A 199 3.13 17.49 3.90
CA ALA A 199 2.67 16.27 4.59
C ALA A 199 3.14 16.25 6.05
N ASN A 200 2.38 15.57 6.91
CA ASN A 200 2.77 15.34 8.29
C ASN A 200 3.84 14.23 8.34
N ALA A 201 5.02 14.53 8.88
CA ALA A 201 6.14 13.60 8.93
C ALA A 201 5.85 12.36 9.79
N LYS A 202 4.94 12.46 10.77
CA LYS A 202 4.54 11.35 11.67
C LYS A 202 3.56 10.37 11.02
N SER A 203 2.91 10.79 9.95
CA SER A 203 2.03 9.95 9.15
C SER A 203 2.33 10.15 7.67
N LEU A 204 3.62 10.10 7.27
CA LEU A 204 3.96 9.94 5.85
C LEU A 204 3.52 8.54 5.41
N VAL A 205 2.21 8.40 5.24
CA VAL A 205 1.66 7.65 4.13
C VAL A 205 2.38 8.23 2.92
N VAL A 206 2.73 7.38 1.95
CA VAL A 206 3.26 7.82 0.66
C VAL A 206 2.15 8.66 -0.02
N TYR A 207 1.89 9.86 0.49
CA TYR A 207 0.68 10.66 0.33
C TYR A 207 0.72 11.29 -1.06
N GLY A 208 0.57 10.52 -2.12
CA GLY A 208 0.43 11.05 -3.47
C GLY A 208 1.52 12.04 -3.91
N ILE A 209 2.62 12.20 -3.16
CA ILE A 209 3.86 12.76 -3.66
C ILE A 209 4.38 11.62 -4.49
N ASN A 210 4.01 11.66 -5.77
CA ASN A 210 4.58 10.78 -6.74
C ASN A 210 6.11 10.91 -6.58
N LEU A 211 6.72 9.85 -6.08
CA LEU A 211 8.16 9.78 -5.83
C LEU A 211 8.96 9.90 -7.12
N SER A 212 8.30 9.67 -8.26
CA SER A 212 8.83 9.95 -9.59
C SER A 212 8.67 11.41 -10.06
N THR A 213 8.06 12.29 -9.26
CA THR A 213 8.03 13.76 -9.50
C THR A 213 8.72 14.55 -8.40
N LEU A 214 9.34 13.86 -7.44
CA LEU A 214 10.28 14.45 -6.50
C LEU A 214 11.72 14.45 -7.04
N PHE A 215 11.95 13.90 -8.25
CA PHE A 215 13.21 13.86 -8.99
C PHE A 215 12.97 13.94 -10.50
#